data_AF-F3FLU1-F1
#
_entry.id   AF-F3FLU1-F1
#
_cell.length_a   1.000
_cell.length_b   1.000
_cell.length_c   1.000
_cell.angle_alpha   90.00
_cell.angle_beta   90.00
_cell.angle_gamma   90.00
#
_symmetry.space_group_name_H-M   'P 1'
#
loop_
_entity.id
_entity.type
_entity.pdbx_description
1 polymer ?
#
loop_
_entity_poly.entity_id
_entity_poly.type
_entity_poly.pdbx_seq_one_letter_code
_entity_poly.pdbx_strand_id
1 'polypeptide(L)' 'RYLRQALERFPDHEVAAHLGEVLWAKGEQREAKKVWAKALEQQPDSPVLRSTLRRLTGSETL' A
#
# COMPACT_ATOMS: atom_id res chain seq x y z
N ARG A 1 -13.16 3.69 -4.10
CA ARG A 1 -13.31 3.64 -5.58
C ARG A 1 -12.20 4.42 -6.28
N TYR A 2 -12.03 5.71 -5.99
CA TYR A 2 -11.04 6.57 -6.65
C TYR A 2 -9.58 6.11 -6.52
N LEU A 3 -9.14 5.64 -5.36
CA LEU A 3 -7.76 5.16 -5.18
C LEU A 3 -7.40 3.96 -6.07
N ARG A 4 -8.35 3.04 -6.33
CA ARG A 4 -8.10 1.93 -7.28
C ARG A 4 -7.93 2.45 -8.71
N GLN A 5 -8.81 3.37 -9.12
CA GLN A 5 -8.73 3.99 -10.46
C GLN A 5 -7.47 4.85 -10.62
N ALA A 6 -7.06 5.54 -9.56
CA ALA A 6 -5.81 6.30 -9.53
C ALA A 6 -4.61 5.37 -9.69
N LEU A 7 -4.56 4.27 -8.93
CA LEU A 7 -3.46 3.30 -9.01
C LEU A 7 -3.38 2.62 -10.38
N GLU A 8 -4.52 2.34 -11.02
CA GLU A 8 -4.56 1.78 -12.38
C GLU A 8 -4.02 2.76 -13.43
N ARG A 9 -4.30 4.07 -13.29
CA ARG A 9 -3.85 5.11 -14.24
C ARG A 9 -2.44 5.61 -13.94
N PHE A 10 -2.04 5.56 -12.68
CA PHE A 10 -0.80 6.09 -12.15
C PHE A 10 -0.32 5.13 -11.05
N PRO A 11 0.47 4.09 -11.41
CA PRO A 11 0.91 3.03 -10.50
C PRO A 11 2.03 3.55 -9.59
N ASP A 12 1.66 4.47 -8.71
CA ASP A 12 2.55 5.19 -7.81
C ASP A 12 2.49 4.60 -6.40
N HIS A 13 3.65 4.58 -5.74
CA HIS A 13 3.80 3.94 -4.44
C HIS A 13 3.04 4.68 -3.31
N GLU A 14 2.84 6.00 -3.41
CA GLU A 14 2.03 6.77 -2.46
C GLU A 14 0.55 6.44 -2.61
N VAL A 15 0.07 6.33 -3.86
CA VAL A 15 -1.31 5.91 -4.15
C VAL A 15 -1.55 4.49 -3.63
N ALA A 16 -0.57 3.59 -3.81
CA ALA A 16 -0.64 2.23 -3.28
C ALA A 16 -0.63 2.20 -1.74
N ALA A 17 0.19 3.03 -1.10
CA ALA A 17 0.23 3.16 0.36
C ALA A 17 -1.16 3.53 0.90
N HIS A 18 -1.76 4.60 0.38
CA HIS A 18 -3.09 5.06 0.81
C HIS A 18 -4.23 4.10 0.46
N LEU A 19 -4.19 3.44 -0.71
CA LEU A 19 -5.16 2.40 -1.03
C LEU A 19 -5.10 1.26 -0.02
N GLY A 20 -3.91 0.79 0.32
CA GLY A 20 -3.75 -0.26 1.32
C GLY A 20 -4.17 0.18 2.72
N GLU A 21 -3.93 1.43 3.12
CA GLU A 21 -4.43 1.99 4.40
C GLU A 21 -5.96 1.94 4.49
N VAL A 22 -6.65 2.35 3.42
CA VAL A 22 -8.12 2.29 3.35
C VAL A 22 -8.62 0.85 3.41
N LEU A 23 -7.99 -0.07 2.67
CA LEU A 23 -8.36 -1.49 2.71
C LEU A 23 -8.13 -2.09 4.10
N TRP A 24 -7.01 -1.75 4.74
CA TRP A 24 -6.68 -2.20 6.08
C TRP A 24 -7.71 -1.75 7.11
N ALA A 25 -8.07 -0.46 7.10
CA ALA A 25 -9.07 0.11 8.00
C ALA A 25 -10.46 -0.52 7.80
N LYS A 26 -10.76 -1.02 6.61
CA LYS A 26 -12.00 -1.74 6.29
C LYS A 26 -11.98 -3.24 6.66
N GLY A 27 -10.88 -3.74 7.23
CA GLY A 27 -10.68 -5.16 7.52
C GLY A 27 -10.26 -6.01 6.31
N GLU A 28 -10.05 -5.40 5.14
CA GLU A 28 -9.62 -6.07 3.90
C GLU A 28 -8.09 -6.28 3.86
N GLN A 29 -7.50 -6.72 4.97
CA GLN A 29 -6.04 -6.73 5.18
C GLN A 29 -5.28 -7.59 4.17
N ARG A 30 -5.84 -8.71 3.75
CA ARG A 30 -5.22 -9.57 2.72
C ARG A 30 -5.04 -8.81 1.40
N GLU A 31 -6.03 -8.00 1.03
CA GLU A 31 -5.98 -7.20 -0.19
C GLU A 31 -5.02 -6.01 -0.02
N ALA A 32 -5.02 -5.36 1.15
CA ALA A 32 -4.05 -4.33 1.48
C ALA A 32 -2.60 -4.82 1.31
N LYS A 33 -2.29 -6.01 1.86
CA LYS A 33 -0.95 -6.63 1.72
C LYS A 33 -0.57 -6.90 0.26
N LYS A 34 -1.51 -7.33 -0.59
CA LYS A 34 -1.21 -7.52 -2.03
C LYS A 34 -0.88 -6.20 -2.73
N VAL A 35 -1.62 -5.14 -2.42
CA VAL A 35 -1.36 -3.79 -2.98
C VAL A 35 0.03 -3.32 -2.55
N TRP A 36 0.35 -3.43 -1.26
CA TRP A 36 1.66 -3.04 -0.73
C TRP A 36 2.80 -3.90 -1.27
N ALA A 37 2.61 -5.21 -1.45
CA ALA A 37 3.64 -6.10 -1.99
C ALA A 37 4.02 -5.69 -3.42
N LYS A 38 3.01 -5.49 -4.27
CA LYS A 38 3.22 -5.04 -5.64
C LYS A 38 3.90 -3.67 -5.71
N ALA A 39 3.56 -2.76 -4.80
CA ALA A 39 4.20 -1.46 -4.73
C ALA A 39 5.65 -1.53 -4.23
N LEU A 40 5.97 -2.40 -3.28
CA LEU A 40 7.33 -2.65 -2.82
C LEU A 40 8.20 -3.32 -3.89
N GLU A 41 7.64 -4.20 -4.72
CA GLU A 41 8.36 -4.79 -5.86
C GLU A 41 8.84 -3.71 -6.85
N GLN A 42 8.03 -2.67 -7.05
CA GLN A 42 8.33 -1.57 -7.98
C GLN A 42 9.21 -0.48 -7.34
N GLN A 43 8.95 -0.16 -6.08
CA GLN A 43 9.69 0.85 -5.32
C GLN A 43 10.10 0.32 -3.94
N PRO A 44 11.17 -0.51 -3.86
CA PRO A 44 11.60 -1.13 -2.61
C PRO A 44 11.97 -0.11 -1.52
N ASP A 45 12.46 1.06 -1.91
CA ASP A 45 12.95 2.09 -0.99
C ASP A 45 11.91 3.17 -0.68
N SER A 46 10.64 2.95 -1.03
CA SER A 46 9.57 3.92 -0.79
C SER A 46 9.43 4.25 0.70
N PRO A 47 9.77 5.48 1.14
CA PRO A 47 9.73 5.83 2.56
C PRO A 47 8.29 5.89 3.08
N VAL A 48 7.35 6.36 2.26
CA VAL A 48 5.93 6.41 2.64
C VAL A 48 5.38 5.00 2.86
N LEU A 49 5.71 4.06 1.97
CA LEU A 49 5.17 2.70 2.02
C LEU A 49 5.73 1.94 3.21
N ARG A 50 7.04 2.05 3.47
CA ARG A 50 7.70 1.47 4.64
C ARG A 50 7.14 2.03 5.94
N SER A 51 6.92 3.35 6.02
CA SER A 51 6.32 4.00 7.18
C SER A 51 4.88 3.51 7.42
N THR A 52 4.06 3.43 6.37
CA THR A 52 2.69 2.90 6.43
C THR A 52 2.68 1.45 6.93
N LEU A 53 3.56 0.59 6.40
CA LEU A 53 3.68 -0.80 6.84
C LEU A 53 4.08 -0.87 8.31
N ARG A 54 5.13 -0.15 8.71
CA ARG A 54 5.61 -0.12 10.10
C ARG A 54 4.49 0.29 11.05
N ARG A 55 3.72 1.31 10.70
CA ARG A 55 2.61 1.83 11.51
C ARG A 55 1.43 0.86 11.63
N LEU A 56 1.12 0.09 10.59
CA LEU A 56 -0.07 -0.76 10.55
C LEU A 56 0.19 -2.24 10.88
N THR A 57 1.40 -2.74 10.62
CA THR A 57 1.77 -4.16 10.79
C THR A 57 2.87 -4.36 11.83
N GLY A 58 3.58 -3.30 12.22
CA GLY A 58 4.78 -3.39 13.06
C GLY A 58 6.06 -3.76 12.29
N SER A 59 5.99 -3.94 10.97
CA SER A 59 7.11 -4.32 10.10
C SER A 59 7.20 -3.39 8.89
N GLU A 60 8.41 -3.09 8.40
CA GLU A 60 8.59 -2.36 7.13
C GLU A 60 8.48 -3.26 5.89
N THR A 61 8.32 -4.57 6.10
CA THR A 61 8.17 -5.59 5.08
C THR A 61 6.91 -6.42 5.33
N LEU A 62 6.47 -7.16 4.32
CA LEU A 62 5.26 -7.97 4.35
C LEU A 62 5.48 -9.43 4.73
#